data_AF-A0AAC9UYW3-F1
#
_entry.id   AF-A0AAC9UYW3-F1
#
_cell.length_a   1.000
_cell.length_b   1.000
_cell.length_c   1.000
_cell.angle_alpha   90.00
_cell.angle_beta   90.00
_cell.angle_gamma   90.00
#
_symmetry.space_group_name_H-M   'P 1'
#
loop_
_entity.id
_entity.type
_entity.pdbx_description
1 polymer ?
#
loop_
_entity_poly.entity_id
_entity_poly.type
_entity_poly.pdbx_seq_one_letter_code
_entity_poly.pdbx_strand_id
1 'polypeptide(L)'
;MRRKYAGTASTAIAVLLCVLFLANAAAHAAAPAASAPGLAEQAEAWRAALSAQPEFSGWKGARAVIEPLGPGTHSWLVTLDKAGRTAGYMIINARQPDGYSLGEYGAGSYPLYSSALLQRKLKEQNVAAAQLTRLYASPAAAVWRVVSQDREVVYADAWTGELLPISDEDWAKQLNTLSSSDANASGNEKKTTLALSPSSAAPPSKMAVAYARTLRSSDPMQRLSWLVSKPIGSPTPGSLASILKSGRPLDYASELYAAKVLQVWQAAGLHRWTTGQAYASFVNTESAAKRYITLEQALLTGQFYRV
;
A
#
# COMPACT_ATOMS: atom_id res chain seq x y z
N MET A 1 -16.43 1.18 86.85
CA MET A 1 -15.53 2.35 86.66
C MET A 1 -14.81 2.19 85.32
N ARG A 2 -14.82 3.24 84.47
CA ARG A 2 -13.90 3.64 83.36
C ARG A 2 -12.92 2.57 82.80
N ARG A 3 -12.61 2.39 81.51
CA ARG A 3 -12.64 3.14 80.23
C ARG A 3 -12.23 2.09 79.15
N LYS A 4 -12.90 1.98 77.98
CA LYS A 4 -12.52 2.53 76.65
C LYS A 4 -11.23 1.97 75.99
N TYR A 5 -11.40 1.40 74.77
CA TYR A 5 -10.63 1.50 73.49
C TYR A 5 -9.09 1.35 73.54
N ALA A 6 -8.33 0.92 72.52
CA ALA A 6 -8.46 0.32 71.19
C ALA A 6 -7.01 0.27 70.60
N GLY A 7 -6.82 -0.42 69.48
CA GLY A 7 -5.65 -0.24 68.57
C GLY A 7 -4.57 -1.32 68.71
N THR A 8 -4.40 -2.23 67.74
CA THR A 8 -3.57 -2.12 66.50
C THR A 8 -2.07 -1.94 66.83
N ALA A 9 -1.06 -2.65 66.29
CA ALA A 9 -0.91 -3.39 65.05
C ALA A 9 0.36 -4.29 65.07
N SER A 10 0.43 -5.21 64.10
CA SER A 10 1.60 -5.64 63.31
C SER A 10 2.88 -6.21 63.96
N THR A 11 3.15 -7.49 63.68
CA THR A 11 4.43 -7.97 63.09
C THR A 11 4.17 -9.35 62.46
N ALA A 12 4.16 -9.44 61.13
CA ALA A 12 5.26 -9.95 60.30
C ALA A 12 5.06 -11.41 59.88
N ILE A 13 4.52 -11.63 58.68
CA ILE A 13 4.75 -12.86 57.92
C ILE A 13 5.05 -12.45 56.47
N ALA A 14 6.32 -12.59 56.11
CA ALA A 14 6.74 -12.58 54.72
C ALA A 14 6.27 -13.89 54.08
N VAL A 15 5.31 -13.80 53.15
CA VAL A 15 5.01 -14.89 52.21
C VAL A 15 5.40 -14.44 50.82
N LEU A 16 6.36 -15.17 50.30
CA LEU A 16 6.85 -15.23 48.93
C LEU A 16 5.68 -15.38 47.95
N LEU A 17 5.19 -14.27 47.38
CA LEU A 17 4.28 -14.30 46.24
C LEU A 17 5.12 -14.36 44.97
N CYS A 18 5.31 -15.58 44.47
CA CYS A 18 5.71 -15.85 43.09
C CYS A 18 4.74 -15.12 42.16
N VAL A 19 5.26 -14.09 41.51
CA VAL A 19 4.59 -13.33 40.47
C VAL A 19 4.43 -14.23 39.24
N LEU A 20 3.31 -14.95 39.16
CA LEU A 20 2.80 -15.51 37.91
C LEU A 20 1.99 -14.42 37.17
N PHE A 21 2.67 -13.36 36.74
CA PHE A 21 2.19 -12.63 35.57
C PHE A 21 2.58 -13.46 34.35
N LEU A 22 1.73 -14.41 33.99
CA LEU A 22 1.67 -14.93 32.63
C LEU A 22 1.35 -13.74 31.73
N ALA A 23 2.41 -13.14 31.19
CA ALA A 23 2.33 -12.26 30.06
C ALA A 23 1.61 -13.05 28.95
N ASN A 24 0.34 -12.71 28.72
CA ASN A 24 -0.34 -13.02 27.48
C ASN A 24 0.30 -12.14 26.40
N ALA A 25 1.56 -12.42 26.07
CA ALA A 25 2.12 -12.00 24.82
C ALA A 25 1.32 -12.77 23.78
N ALA A 26 0.34 -12.10 23.18
CA ALA A 26 -0.22 -12.52 21.92
C ALA A 26 0.97 -12.60 20.95
N ALA A 27 1.56 -13.79 20.87
CA ALA A 27 2.41 -14.19 19.79
C ALA A 27 1.52 -14.07 18.56
N HIS A 28 1.61 -12.92 17.89
CA HIS A 28 1.22 -12.83 16.50
C HIS A 28 2.20 -13.77 15.80
N ALA A 29 1.80 -15.05 15.69
CA ALA A 29 2.48 -16.00 14.85
C ALA A 29 2.42 -15.38 13.47
N ALA A 30 3.53 -14.78 13.04
CA ALA A 30 3.76 -14.45 11.66
C ALA A 30 3.55 -15.76 10.91
N ALA A 31 2.43 -15.86 10.18
CA ALA A 31 2.28 -16.94 9.22
C ALA A 31 3.56 -16.91 8.38
N PRO A 32 4.28 -18.05 8.25
CA PRO A 32 5.46 -18.06 7.42
C PRO A 32 5.03 -17.56 6.05
N ALA A 33 5.86 -16.72 5.41
CA ALA A 33 5.77 -16.41 4.00
C ALA A 33 5.79 -17.74 3.24
N ALA A 34 4.63 -18.39 3.11
CA ALA A 34 4.56 -19.78 2.76
C ALA A 34 4.81 -19.91 1.25
N SER A 35 6.04 -20.36 0.95
CA SER A 35 6.52 -20.89 -0.33
C SER A 35 6.37 -20.01 -1.57
N ALA A 36 7.02 -18.84 -1.58
CA ALA A 36 7.33 -18.11 -2.82
C ALA A 36 8.85 -18.15 -3.05
N PRO A 37 9.37 -19.15 -3.79
CA PRO A 37 10.81 -19.31 -4.01
C PRO A 37 11.44 -18.08 -4.65
N GLY A 38 12.55 -17.58 -4.12
CA GLY A 38 13.25 -16.42 -4.69
C GLY A 38 12.63 -15.05 -4.36
N LEU A 39 11.49 -15.00 -3.66
CA LEU A 39 10.80 -13.73 -3.36
C LEU A 39 11.64 -12.81 -2.47
N ALA A 40 12.28 -13.38 -1.45
CA ALA A 40 13.11 -12.63 -0.52
C ALA A 40 14.34 -12.03 -1.23
N GLU A 41 15.01 -12.83 -2.06
CA GLU A 41 16.15 -12.42 -2.87
C GLU A 41 15.75 -11.31 -3.85
N GLN A 42 14.59 -11.44 -4.48
CA GLN A 42 14.07 -10.42 -5.39
C GLN A 42 13.70 -9.13 -4.66
N ALA A 43 13.06 -9.22 -3.49
CA ALA A 43 12.75 -8.07 -2.64
C ALA A 43 14.03 -7.33 -2.22
N GLU A 44 15.08 -8.07 -1.85
CA GLU A 44 16.39 -7.50 -1.52
C GLU A 44 17.07 -6.83 -2.72
N ALA A 45 16.96 -7.42 -3.93
CA ALA A 45 17.47 -6.81 -5.15
C ALA A 45 16.80 -5.45 -5.45
N TRP A 46 15.47 -5.37 -5.34
CA TRP A 46 14.76 -4.09 -5.49
C TRP A 46 15.06 -3.11 -4.37
N ARG A 47 15.15 -3.58 -3.11
CA ARG A 47 15.55 -2.73 -1.98
C ARG A 47 16.91 -2.10 -2.23
N ALA A 48 17.90 -2.90 -2.67
CA ALA A 48 19.24 -2.42 -2.99
C ALA A 48 19.22 -1.39 -4.12
N ALA A 49 18.55 -1.70 -5.23
CA ALA A 49 18.41 -0.80 -6.38
C ALA A 49 17.74 0.53 -6.04
N LEU A 50 16.65 0.50 -5.27
CA LEU A 50 15.92 1.68 -4.84
C LEU A 50 16.72 2.49 -3.82
N SER A 51 17.41 1.84 -2.89
CA SER A 51 18.20 2.54 -1.85
C SER A 51 19.35 3.41 -2.39
N ALA A 52 19.71 3.25 -3.67
CA ALA A 52 20.66 4.13 -4.35
C ALA A 52 20.06 5.52 -4.69
N GLN A 53 18.73 5.67 -4.66
CA GLN A 53 18.06 6.95 -4.87
C GLN A 53 18.01 7.75 -3.56
N PRO A 54 18.23 9.09 -3.58
CA PRO A 54 18.28 9.90 -2.37
C PRO A 54 17.06 9.76 -1.44
N GLU A 55 15.86 9.76 -2.02
CA GLU A 55 14.58 9.62 -1.32
C GLU A 55 14.33 8.24 -0.69
N PHE A 56 15.06 7.22 -1.14
CA PHE A 56 14.99 5.85 -0.65
C PHE A 56 16.24 5.44 0.15
N SER A 57 17.15 6.38 0.45
CA SER A 57 18.39 6.11 1.21
C SER A 57 18.13 5.43 2.56
N GLY A 58 16.98 5.70 3.18
CA GLY A 58 16.50 5.05 4.41
C GLY A 58 16.38 3.52 4.30
N TRP A 59 16.22 2.98 3.09
CA TRP A 59 16.07 1.54 2.84
C TRP A 59 17.39 0.77 2.96
N LYS A 60 18.53 1.46 2.95
CA LYS A 60 19.84 0.82 3.11
C LYS A 60 19.95 0.21 4.51
N GLY A 61 20.11 -1.11 4.56
CA GLY A 61 20.18 -1.88 5.81
C GLY A 61 18.84 -2.04 6.52
N ALA A 62 17.72 -1.71 5.87
CA ALA A 62 16.40 -2.04 6.39
C ALA A 62 16.13 -3.54 6.21
N ARG A 63 15.49 -4.16 7.21
CA ARG A 63 15.01 -5.54 7.16
C ARG A 63 13.67 -5.59 6.41
N ALA A 64 13.54 -6.51 5.46
CA ALA A 64 12.29 -6.80 4.79
C ALA A 64 11.40 -7.73 5.65
N VAL A 65 10.14 -7.33 5.85
CA VAL A 65 9.07 -8.15 6.41
C VAL A 65 8.06 -8.40 5.29
N ILE A 66 7.89 -9.67 4.91
CA ILE A 66 7.11 -10.08 3.73
C ILE A 66 5.82 -10.74 4.19
N GLU A 67 4.68 -10.20 3.76
CA GLU A 67 3.36 -10.67 4.13
C GLU A 67 2.46 -10.80 2.89
N PRO A 68 1.66 -11.87 2.76
CA PRO A 68 0.72 -11.99 1.64
C PRO A 68 -0.39 -10.93 1.72
N LEU A 69 -0.80 -10.39 0.58
CA LEU A 69 -1.87 -9.38 0.48
C LEU A 69 -3.30 -9.95 0.40
N GLY A 70 -3.45 -11.23 0.72
CA GLY A 70 -4.73 -11.92 0.74
C GLY A 70 -4.69 -13.27 0.02
N PRO A 71 -5.70 -14.13 0.25
CA PRO A 71 -5.78 -15.42 -0.42
C PRO A 71 -5.93 -15.24 -1.94
N GLY A 72 -5.13 -15.99 -2.72
CA GLY A 72 -5.26 -16.07 -4.17
C GLY A 72 -4.71 -14.89 -4.97
N THR A 73 -4.21 -13.82 -4.35
CA THR A 73 -3.72 -12.63 -5.06
C THR A 73 -2.35 -12.84 -5.71
N HIS A 74 -1.58 -13.84 -5.25
CA HIS A 74 -0.17 -14.02 -5.62
C HIS A 74 0.65 -12.72 -5.52
N SER A 75 0.30 -11.91 -4.52
CA SER A 75 0.92 -10.61 -4.25
C SER A 75 1.33 -10.51 -2.78
N TRP A 76 2.42 -9.79 -2.53
CA TRP A 76 3.01 -9.62 -1.20
C TRP A 76 3.26 -8.15 -0.92
N LEU A 77 2.95 -7.74 0.31
CA LEU A 77 3.44 -6.52 0.92
C LEU A 77 4.80 -6.81 1.54
N VAL A 78 5.79 -6.05 1.14
CA VAL A 78 7.10 -6.03 1.78
C VAL A 78 7.24 -4.72 2.53
N THR A 79 7.23 -4.78 3.86
CA THR A 79 7.50 -3.63 4.71
C THR A 79 8.99 -3.58 5.03
N LEU A 80 9.59 -2.40 4.91
CA LEU A 80 11.01 -2.19 5.20
C LEU A 80 11.17 -1.53 6.57
N ASP A 81 11.70 -2.29 7.53
CA ASP A 81 11.91 -1.88 8.90
C ASP A 81 13.38 -1.54 9.15
N LYS A 82 13.66 -0.34 9.66
CA LYS A 82 15.00 0.10 10.04
C LYS A 82 15.00 0.53 11.51
N ALA A 83 15.57 -0.33 12.35
CA ALA A 83 15.65 -0.12 13.79
C ALA A 83 14.26 0.12 14.44
N GLY A 84 13.27 -0.71 14.09
CA GLY A 84 11.92 -0.64 14.65
C GLY A 84 11.05 0.50 14.08
N ARG A 85 11.50 1.16 13.01
CA ARG A 85 10.75 2.20 12.31
C ARG A 85 10.60 1.85 10.84
N THR A 86 9.39 2.02 10.30
CA THR A 86 9.15 1.84 8.88
C THR A 86 9.90 2.88 8.06
N ALA A 87 10.74 2.40 7.13
CA ALA A 87 11.48 3.19 6.15
C ALA A 87 10.76 3.27 4.79
N GLY A 88 9.86 2.33 4.51
CA GLY A 88 9.04 2.29 3.31
C GLY A 88 8.43 0.91 3.09
N TYR A 89 7.94 0.68 1.89
CA TYR A 89 7.36 -0.60 1.48
C TYR A 89 7.47 -0.82 -0.03
N MET A 90 7.23 -2.06 -0.46
CA MET A 90 6.94 -2.40 -1.85
C MET A 90 5.83 -3.46 -1.95
N ILE A 91 5.10 -3.43 -3.05
CA ILE A 91 4.16 -4.47 -3.46
C ILE A 91 4.81 -5.28 -4.56
N ILE A 92 4.97 -6.57 -4.32
CA ILE A 92 5.52 -7.54 -5.27
C ILE A 92 4.38 -8.44 -5.75
N ASN A 93 4.26 -8.63 -7.05
CA ASN A 93 3.29 -9.55 -7.65
C ASN A 93 4.04 -10.68 -8.34
N ALA A 94 3.49 -11.90 -8.30
CA ALA A 94 3.96 -12.98 -9.14
C ALA A 94 3.78 -12.63 -10.62
N ARG A 95 4.72 -13.06 -11.45
CA ARG A 95 4.62 -13.06 -12.91
C ARG A 95 4.47 -14.52 -13.36
N GLN A 96 3.57 -14.79 -14.30
CA GLN A 96 3.41 -16.11 -14.90
C GLN A 96 4.31 -16.24 -16.15
N PRO A 97 4.88 -17.42 -16.47
CA PRO A 97 4.80 -18.66 -15.69
C PRO A 97 5.70 -18.69 -14.43
N ASP A 98 6.68 -17.79 -14.35
CA ASP A 98 7.63 -17.67 -13.25
C ASP A 98 8.13 -16.24 -13.04
N GLY A 99 8.65 -15.98 -11.83
CA GLY A 99 9.27 -14.72 -11.45
C GLY A 99 8.32 -13.73 -10.79
N TYR A 100 8.81 -12.50 -10.65
CA TYR A 100 8.16 -11.45 -9.88
C TYR A 100 8.20 -10.12 -10.62
N SER A 101 7.23 -9.27 -10.32
CA SER A 101 7.17 -7.90 -10.79
C SER A 101 7.01 -6.95 -9.60
N LEU A 102 7.69 -5.80 -9.68
CA LEU A 102 7.53 -4.72 -8.73
C LEU A 102 6.30 -3.91 -9.13
N GLY A 103 5.19 -4.05 -8.41
CA GLY A 103 3.96 -3.32 -8.72
C GLY A 103 4.03 -1.87 -8.26
N GLU A 104 4.37 -1.68 -6.99
CA GLU A 104 4.34 -0.39 -6.34
C GLU A 104 5.43 -0.31 -5.27
N TYR A 105 5.91 0.89 -4.96
CA TYR A 105 6.77 1.11 -3.79
C TYR A 105 6.59 2.52 -3.25
N GLY A 106 6.87 2.73 -1.96
CA GLY A 106 6.73 4.04 -1.34
C GLY A 106 7.73 4.26 -0.22
N ALA A 107 8.18 5.50 -0.07
CA ALA A 107 9.12 5.90 0.98
C ALA A 107 8.38 6.49 2.18
N GLY A 108 9.00 6.39 3.36
CA GLY A 108 8.56 7.09 4.57
C GLY A 108 7.89 6.19 5.60
N SER A 109 7.43 6.82 6.67
CA SER A 109 6.98 6.13 7.89
C SER A 109 5.51 5.72 7.90
N TYR A 110 4.74 6.14 6.89
CA TYR A 110 3.34 5.75 6.70
C TYR A 110 3.24 4.96 5.39
N PRO A 111 3.56 3.66 5.40
CA PRO A 111 3.42 2.82 4.22
C PRO A 111 1.94 2.63 3.88
N LEU A 112 1.68 2.12 2.67
CA LEU A 112 0.40 1.48 2.38
C LEU A 112 0.10 0.43 3.47
N TYR A 113 -1.14 0.40 3.96
CA TYR A 113 -1.55 -0.42 5.09
C TYR A 113 -0.82 -0.06 6.42
N SER A 114 -0.69 1.23 6.73
CA SER A 114 -0.25 1.66 8.06
C SER A 114 -1.33 1.37 9.13
N SER A 115 -1.11 0.36 9.98
CA SER A 115 -2.02 0.04 11.09
C SER A 115 -2.17 1.20 12.09
N ALA A 116 -1.10 1.96 12.33
CA ALA A 116 -1.14 3.11 13.25
C ALA A 116 -2.01 4.25 12.71
N LEU A 117 -1.94 4.51 11.40
CA LEU A 117 -2.82 5.47 10.72
C LEU A 117 -4.28 5.01 10.80
N LEU A 118 -4.54 3.75 10.44
CA LEU A 118 -5.89 3.19 10.49
C LEU A 118 -6.49 3.24 11.89
N GLN A 119 -5.77 2.79 12.92
CA GLN A 119 -6.27 2.81 14.30
C GLN A 119 -6.64 4.22 14.76
N ARG A 120 -5.85 5.23 14.37
CA ARG A 120 -6.17 6.62 14.65
C ARG A 120 -7.47 7.04 13.97
N LYS A 121 -7.63 6.75 12.67
CA LYS A 121 -8.84 7.08 11.90
C LYS A 121 -10.09 6.36 12.41
N LEU A 122 -9.98 5.08 12.75
CA LEU A 122 -11.08 4.32 13.35
C LEU A 122 -11.50 4.91 14.69
N LYS A 123 -10.54 5.32 15.53
CA LYS A 123 -10.83 5.99 16.80
C LYS A 123 -11.52 7.34 16.61
N GLU A 124 -11.09 8.15 15.64
CA GLU A 124 -11.74 9.41 15.27
C GLU A 124 -13.23 9.22 14.89
N GLN A 125 -13.55 8.05 14.33
CA GLN A 125 -14.89 7.68 13.87
C GLN A 125 -15.66 6.78 14.87
N ASN A 126 -15.12 6.56 16.08
CA ASN A 126 -15.68 5.68 17.10
C ASN A 126 -15.91 4.22 16.64
N VAL A 127 -15.12 3.73 15.69
CA VAL A 127 -15.19 2.34 15.22
C VAL A 127 -14.23 1.47 16.03
N ALA A 128 -14.77 0.54 16.81
CA ALA A 128 -13.98 -0.47 17.51
C ALA A 128 -13.73 -1.67 16.60
N ALA A 129 -12.52 -1.82 16.05
CA ALA A 129 -12.19 -2.95 15.18
C ALA A 129 -12.00 -4.26 15.98
N ALA A 130 -12.64 -5.34 15.51
CA ALA A 130 -12.43 -6.71 15.96
C ALA A 130 -11.48 -7.48 15.02
N GLN A 131 -11.57 -7.23 13.72
CA GLN A 131 -10.73 -7.88 12.71
C GLN A 131 -10.34 -6.89 11.61
N LEU A 132 -9.10 -6.99 11.17
CA LEU A 132 -8.54 -6.20 10.07
C LEU A 132 -8.03 -7.13 8.97
N THR A 133 -8.48 -6.90 7.74
CA THR A 133 -8.03 -7.65 6.56
C THR A 133 -7.53 -6.67 5.50
N ARG A 134 -6.35 -6.94 4.95
CA ARG A 134 -5.77 -6.17 3.83
C ARG A 134 -6.34 -6.72 2.53
N LEU A 135 -6.88 -5.84 1.69
CA LEU A 135 -7.41 -6.19 0.37
C LEU A 135 -6.79 -5.29 -0.69
N TYR A 136 -6.17 -5.90 -1.69
CA TYR A 136 -5.44 -5.20 -2.74
C TYR A 136 -5.94 -5.64 -4.11
N ALA A 137 -6.61 -4.75 -4.82
CA ALA A 137 -7.05 -4.97 -6.20
C ALA A 137 -6.17 -4.18 -7.18
N SER A 138 -5.85 -2.93 -6.86
CA SER A 138 -4.91 -2.12 -7.62
C SER A 138 -4.30 -1.06 -6.68
N PRO A 139 -3.29 -0.30 -7.13
CA PRO A 139 -2.77 0.82 -6.35
C PRO A 139 -3.82 1.85 -5.91
N ALA A 140 -4.83 2.11 -6.74
CA ALA A 140 -5.98 2.97 -6.42
C ALA A 140 -7.03 2.23 -5.57
N ALA A 141 -7.28 0.95 -5.85
CA ALA A 141 -8.22 0.11 -5.12
C ALA A 141 -7.51 -0.78 -4.07
N ALA A 142 -6.81 -0.15 -3.13
CA ALA A 142 -6.19 -0.81 -1.99
C ALA A 142 -6.92 -0.38 -0.71
N VAL A 143 -7.52 -1.34 0.01
CA VAL A 143 -8.39 -1.05 1.16
C VAL A 143 -8.14 -1.98 2.33
N TRP A 144 -8.42 -1.49 3.52
CA TRP A 144 -8.71 -2.31 4.69
C TRP A 144 -10.17 -2.71 4.68
N ARG A 145 -10.45 -3.99 4.89
CA ARG A 145 -11.76 -4.46 5.33
C ARG A 145 -11.71 -4.62 6.85
N VAL A 146 -12.57 -3.88 7.54
CA VAL A 146 -12.64 -3.83 9.00
C VAL A 146 -13.94 -4.46 9.44
N VAL A 147 -13.87 -5.49 10.27
CA VAL A 147 -15.04 -6.00 11.00
C VAL A 147 -15.03 -5.35 12.37
N SER A 148 -16.07 -4.59 12.70
CA SER A 148 -16.22 -3.97 14.01
C SER A 148 -16.58 -4.99 15.10
N GLN A 149 -16.47 -4.59 16.37
CA GLN A 149 -16.94 -5.39 17.51
C GLN A 149 -18.44 -5.67 17.44
N ASP A 150 -19.21 -4.74 16.86
CA ASP A 150 -20.65 -4.88 16.59
C ASP A 150 -20.94 -5.73 15.34
N ARG A 151 -19.91 -6.35 14.75
CA ARG A 151 -19.97 -7.23 13.57
C ARG A 151 -20.37 -6.53 12.28
N GLU A 152 -20.35 -5.21 12.26
CA GLU A 152 -20.49 -4.43 11.04
C GLU A 152 -19.20 -4.49 10.21
N VAL A 153 -19.35 -4.42 8.89
CA VAL A 153 -18.22 -4.39 7.96
C VAL A 153 -18.11 -2.97 7.42
N VAL A 154 -16.96 -2.35 7.66
CA VAL A 154 -16.61 -1.06 7.08
C VAL A 154 -15.30 -1.18 6.31
N TYR A 155 -15.13 -0.29 5.34
CA TYR A 155 -13.93 -0.23 4.53
C TYR A 155 -13.16 1.04 4.83
N ALA A 156 -11.85 0.96 4.74
CA ALA A 156 -11.00 2.14 4.83
C ALA A 156 -9.95 2.14 3.71
N ASP A 157 -9.61 3.31 3.18
CA ASP A 157 -8.52 3.46 2.23
C ASP A 157 -7.19 2.99 2.85
N ALA A 158 -6.41 2.19 2.13
CA ALA A 158 -5.17 1.64 2.67
C ALA A 158 -4.06 2.68 2.82
N TRP A 159 -4.13 3.81 2.12
CA TRP A 159 -3.11 4.86 2.14
C TRP A 159 -3.44 5.98 3.13
N THR A 160 -4.68 6.42 3.20
CA THR A 160 -5.12 7.55 4.06
C THR A 160 -5.79 7.07 5.36
N GLY A 161 -6.31 5.84 5.39
CA GLY A 161 -7.09 5.30 6.49
C GLY A 161 -8.51 5.85 6.58
N GLU A 162 -8.93 6.68 5.62
CA GLU A 162 -10.29 7.25 5.57
C GLU A 162 -11.33 6.13 5.39
N LEU A 163 -12.46 6.22 6.10
CA LEU A 163 -13.57 5.29 5.93
C LEU A 163 -14.26 5.54 4.58
N LEU A 164 -14.49 4.46 3.83
CA LEU A 164 -15.09 4.51 2.50
C LEU A 164 -16.57 4.10 2.54
N PRO A 165 -17.45 4.76 1.77
CA PRO A 165 -18.87 4.45 1.70
C PRO A 165 -19.15 3.25 0.77
N ILE A 166 -18.47 2.13 1.00
CA ILE A 166 -18.54 0.93 0.14
C ILE A 166 -18.87 -0.33 0.96
N SER A 167 -19.44 -1.31 0.27
CA SER A 167 -19.82 -2.62 0.80
C SER A 167 -18.99 -3.77 0.20
N ASP A 168 -19.17 -4.99 0.73
CA ASP A 168 -18.60 -6.22 0.14
C ASP A 168 -19.02 -6.40 -1.33
N GLU A 169 -20.25 -6.00 -1.70
CA GLU A 169 -20.76 -6.06 -3.08
C GLU A 169 -20.02 -5.08 -3.99
N ASP A 170 -19.78 -3.85 -3.52
CA ASP A 170 -19.03 -2.83 -4.27
C ASP A 170 -17.58 -3.26 -4.50
N TRP A 171 -16.95 -3.87 -3.49
CA TRP A 171 -15.61 -4.45 -3.60
C TRP A 171 -15.58 -5.58 -4.64
N ALA A 172 -16.54 -6.51 -4.59
CA ALA A 172 -16.64 -7.61 -5.55
C ALA A 172 -16.86 -7.10 -6.99
N LYS A 173 -17.73 -6.09 -7.18
CA LYS A 173 -17.93 -5.44 -8.49
C LYS A 173 -16.65 -4.81 -9.01
N GLN A 174 -15.90 -4.11 -8.16
CA GLN A 174 -14.61 -3.52 -8.54
C GLN A 174 -13.61 -4.58 -9.03
N LEU A 175 -13.50 -5.73 -8.35
CA LEU A 175 -12.64 -6.83 -8.79
C LEU A 175 -13.05 -7.38 -10.15
N ASN A 176 -14.36 -7.50 -10.40
CA ASN A 176 -14.88 -7.97 -11.67
C ASN A 176 -14.57 -6.97 -12.79
N THR A 177 -14.77 -5.67 -12.56
CA THR A 177 -14.46 -4.62 -13.54
C THR A 177 -12.98 -4.66 -13.93
N LEU A 178 -12.08 -4.75 -12.95
CA LEU A 178 -10.63 -4.81 -13.19
C LEU A 178 -10.20 -6.11 -13.89
N SER A 179 -10.87 -7.22 -13.63
CA SER A 179 -10.61 -8.49 -14.33
C SER A 179 -11.15 -8.49 -15.77
N SER A 180 -12.21 -7.72 -16.04
CA SER A 180 -12.87 -7.67 -17.35
C SER A 180 -12.20 -6.69 -18.31
N SER A 181 -11.53 -5.66 -17.79
CA SER A 181 -10.71 -4.74 -18.60
C SER A 181 -9.53 -5.43 -19.29
N ASP A 182 -9.07 -6.59 -18.78
CA ASP A 182 -8.05 -7.42 -19.43
C ASP A 182 -8.63 -8.30 -20.57
N ALA A 183 -9.95 -8.56 -20.59
CA ALA A 183 -10.60 -9.52 -21.50
C ALA A 183 -10.84 -8.99 -22.92
N ASN A 184 -10.70 -7.68 -23.18
CA ASN A 184 -10.71 -7.13 -24.54
C ASN A 184 -9.36 -7.29 -25.27
N ALA A 185 -8.38 -7.94 -24.63
CA ALA A 185 -7.11 -8.35 -25.24
C ALA A 185 -7.05 -9.87 -25.43
N SER A 186 -7.77 -10.36 -26.45
CA SER A 186 -7.69 -11.72 -27.03
C SER A 186 -8.17 -12.89 -26.16
N GLY A 187 -9.10 -13.67 -26.73
CA GLY A 187 -9.71 -14.82 -26.09
C GLY A 187 -8.73 -15.94 -25.77
N ASN A 188 -8.68 -16.31 -24.50
CA ASN A 188 -8.94 -17.67 -24.02
C ASN A 188 -8.83 -17.68 -22.49
N GLU A 189 -9.70 -18.46 -21.87
CA GLU A 189 -9.99 -18.53 -20.45
C GLU A 189 -8.76 -18.47 -19.53
N LYS A 190 -8.68 -17.41 -18.70
CA LYS A 190 -7.93 -17.45 -17.43
C LYS A 190 -8.55 -16.52 -16.39
N LYS A 191 -9.14 -17.17 -15.38
CA LYS A 191 -9.69 -16.59 -14.17
C LYS A 191 -8.58 -15.89 -13.37
N THR A 192 -8.77 -14.59 -13.14
CA THR A 192 -8.17 -13.73 -12.11
C THR A 192 -6.69 -13.94 -11.82
N THR A 193 -5.86 -13.32 -12.65
CA THR A 193 -4.68 -12.60 -12.18
C THR A 193 -4.61 -11.34 -13.00
N LEU A 194 -4.54 -10.17 -12.36
CA LEU A 194 -4.09 -8.91 -12.96
C LEU A 194 -2.64 -9.12 -13.41
N ALA A 195 -2.48 -9.86 -14.50
CA ALA A 195 -1.21 -10.20 -15.08
C ALA A 195 -0.78 -8.97 -15.87
N LEU A 196 0.01 -8.14 -15.19
CA LEU A 196 0.82 -7.09 -15.80
C LEU A 196 1.41 -7.63 -17.10
N SER A 197 1.26 -6.86 -18.18
CA SER A 197 1.83 -7.16 -19.50
C SER A 197 3.21 -7.83 -19.37
N PRO A 198 3.45 -8.94 -20.08
CA PRO A 198 4.77 -9.52 -20.16
C PRO A 198 5.66 -8.52 -20.90
N SER A 199 6.38 -7.68 -20.15
CA SER A 199 7.61 -7.08 -20.67
C SER A 199 8.57 -8.24 -20.89
N SER A 200 8.62 -8.67 -22.14
CA SER A 200 9.45 -9.71 -22.71
C SER A 200 10.91 -9.24 -22.71
N ALA A 201 11.56 -9.40 -21.57
CA ALA A 201 13.01 -9.42 -21.48
C ALA A 201 13.40 -10.34 -20.33
N ALA A 202 14.34 -11.26 -20.59
CA ALA A 202 15.04 -12.02 -19.56
C ALA A 202 15.45 -11.09 -18.40
N PRO A 203 15.46 -11.54 -17.13
CA PRO A 203 15.78 -10.67 -16.01
C PRO A 203 17.16 -10.04 -16.25
N PRO A 204 17.25 -8.71 -16.45
CA PRO A 204 18.55 -8.09 -16.60
C PRO A 204 19.29 -8.27 -15.28
N SER A 205 20.49 -8.83 -15.35
CA SER A 205 21.35 -9.14 -14.19
C SER A 205 21.76 -7.90 -13.36
N LYS A 206 21.32 -6.70 -13.75
CA LYS A 206 21.32 -5.48 -12.93
C LYS A 206 20.03 -4.67 -13.15
N MET A 207 19.00 -4.97 -12.38
CA MET A 207 17.83 -4.09 -12.27
C MET A 207 18.23 -2.82 -11.51
N ALA A 208 18.07 -1.66 -12.13
CA ALA A 208 18.37 -0.37 -11.51
C ALA A 208 17.39 0.71 -11.99
N VAL A 209 17.25 1.77 -11.20
CA VAL A 209 16.60 3.01 -11.66
C VAL A 209 17.57 3.73 -12.58
N ALA A 210 17.29 3.70 -13.89
CA ALA A 210 18.12 4.32 -14.93
C ALA A 210 17.92 5.85 -14.99
N TYR A 211 16.75 6.31 -14.59
CA TYR A 211 16.41 7.74 -14.57
C TYR A 211 15.44 8.02 -13.43
N ALA A 212 15.70 9.08 -12.67
CA ALA A 212 14.82 9.60 -11.64
C ALA A 212 14.63 11.11 -11.83
N ARG A 213 13.40 11.59 -11.63
CA ARG A 213 13.06 13.01 -11.55
C ARG A 213 11.97 13.20 -10.52
N THR A 214 12.22 14.09 -9.57
CA THR A 214 11.19 14.62 -8.67
C THR A 214 10.74 15.99 -9.21
N LEU A 215 9.44 16.23 -9.23
CA LEU A 215 8.85 17.51 -9.61
C LEU A 215 8.31 18.22 -8.36
N ARG A 216 8.20 19.54 -8.45
CA ARG A 216 7.45 20.29 -7.45
C ARG A 216 5.99 19.87 -7.53
N SER A 217 5.43 19.48 -6.39
CA SER A 217 4.03 19.15 -6.28
C SER A 217 3.19 20.34 -5.84
N SER A 218 1.93 20.33 -6.23
CA SER A 218 0.90 21.29 -5.85
C SER A 218 -0.44 20.57 -5.73
N ASP A 219 -1.24 20.97 -4.75
CA ASP A 219 -2.50 20.31 -4.42
C ASP A 219 -3.42 20.23 -5.66
N PRO A 220 -3.77 19.03 -6.16
CA PRO A 220 -4.71 18.91 -7.26
C PRO A 220 -6.10 19.44 -6.86
N MET A 221 -6.49 19.34 -5.58
CA MET A 221 -7.79 19.80 -5.09
C MET A 221 -8.00 21.31 -5.22
N GLN A 222 -6.94 22.10 -5.33
CA GLN A 222 -7.05 23.54 -5.59
C GLN A 222 -7.24 23.87 -7.07
N ARG A 223 -6.80 22.99 -7.98
CA ARG A 223 -6.91 23.22 -9.43
C ARG A 223 -8.18 22.63 -10.02
N LEU A 224 -8.68 21.55 -9.45
CA LEU A 224 -9.86 20.84 -9.94
C LEU A 224 -9.74 20.42 -11.41
N SER A 225 -8.53 20.11 -11.89
CA SER A 225 -8.26 19.84 -13.31
C SER A 225 -9.13 18.72 -13.87
N TRP A 226 -9.48 17.72 -13.05
CA TRP A 226 -10.36 16.61 -13.44
C TRP A 226 -11.81 17.04 -13.68
N LEU A 227 -12.23 18.14 -13.07
CA LEU A 227 -13.58 18.69 -13.18
C LEU A 227 -13.69 19.72 -14.31
N VAL A 228 -12.66 20.55 -14.49
CA VAL A 228 -12.71 21.70 -15.41
C VAL A 228 -12.02 21.46 -16.75
N SER A 229 -11.26 20.37 -16.89
CA SER A 229 -10.51 20.05 -18.11
C SER A 229 -10.87 18.67 -18.65
N LYS A 230 -10.69 18.49 -19.96
CA LYS A 230 -10.76 17.16 -20.56
C LYS A 230 -9.53 16.33 -20.15
N PRO A 231 -9.71 15.02 -19.90
CA PRO A 231 -8.58 14.12 -19.71
C PRO A 231 -7.69 14.13 -20.96
N ILE A 232 -6.42 13.81 -20.78
CA ILE A 232 -5.51 13.55 -21.90
C ILE A 232 -6.11 12.40 -22.71
N GLY A 233 -6.36 12.62 -24.00
CA GLY A 233 -6.92 11.60 -24.89
C GLY A 233 -5.91 10.52 -25.23
N SER A 234 -6.34 9.26 -25.14
CA SER A 234 -5.56 8.05 -25.46
C SER A 234 -4.11 8.06 -24.93
N PRO A 235 -3.91 8.32 -23.62
CA PRO A 235 -2.59 8.37 -23.03
C PRO A 235 -1.95 6.98 -23.05
N THR A 236 -0.63 6.94 -23.27
CA THR A 236 0.15 5.71 -23.13
C THR A 236 1.16 5.90 -22.00
N PRO A 237 1.65 4.81 -21.37
CA PRO A 237 2.72 4.91 -20.38
C PRO A 237 3.92 5.71 -20.90
N GLY A 238 4.28 5.55 -22.17
CA GLY A 238 5.36 6.28 -22.83
C GLY A 238 5.08 7.78 -23.00
N SER A 239 3.85 8.16 -23.37
CA SER A 239 3.48 9.56 -23.54
C SER A 239 3.43 10.30 -22.20
N LEU A 240 2.86 9.68 -21.16
CA LEU A 240 2.83 10.21 -19.79
C LEU A 240 4.25 10.34 -19.21
N ALA A 241 5.10 9.31 -19.37
CA ALA A 241 6.49 9.36 -18.95
C ALA A 241 7.26 10.49 -19.66
N SER A 242 6.96 10.77 -20.93
CA SER A 242 7.59 11.86 -21.67
C SER A 242 7.18 13.23 -21.14
N ILE A 243 5.92 13.41 -20.73
CA ILE A 243 5.43 14.64 -20.10
C ILE A 243 6.12 14.86 -18.75
N LEU A 244 6.17 13.84 -17.89
CA LEU A 244 6.83 13.92 -16.59
C LEU A 244 8.35 14.19 -16.74
N LYS A 245 9.00 13.52 -17.71
CA LYS A 245 10.41 13.75 -18.05
C LYS A 245 10.66 15.18 -18.49
N SER A 246 9.72 15.81 -19.19
CA SER A 246 9.81 17.22 -19.60
C SER A 246 9.56 18.21 -18.46
N GLY A 247 9.45 17.76 -17.21
CA GLY A 247 9.29 18.64 -16.05
C GLY A 247 7.85 19.07 -15.76
N ARG A 248 6.85 18.45 -16.40
CA ARG A 248 5.44 18.83 -16.23
C ARG A 248 4.73 17.81 -15.34
N PRO A 249 4.23 18.18 -14.16
CA PRO A 249 3.40 17.29 -13.36
C PRO A 249 2.05 17.06 -14.05
N LEU A 250 1.36 16.01 -13.62
CA LEU A 250 0.03 15.66 -14.12
C LEU A 250 -0.92 15.45 -12.94
N ASP A 251 -2.16 15.89 -13.10
CA ASP A 251 -3.22 15.51 -12.16
C ASP A 251 -3.77 14.15 -12.57
N TYR A 252 -4.17 13.36 -11.58
CA TYR A 252 -4.70 12.03 -11.75
C TYR A 252 -6.00 11.90 -10.97
N ALA A 253 -7.04 11.38 -11.62
CA ALA A 253 -8.32 11.09 -10.97
C ALA A 253 -8.76 9.66 -11.25
N SER A 254 -9.21 8.97 -10.20
CA SER A 254 -9.70 7.60 -10.26
C SER A 254 -11.09 7.53 -9.63
N GLU A 255 -12.08 7.18 -10.44
CA GLU A 255 -13.44 6.89 -9.99
C GLU A 255 -13.55 5.39 -9.72
N LEU A 256 -13.74 5.03 -8.46
CA LEU A 256 -13.75 3.65 -7.99
C LEU A 256 -15.13 3.27 -7.47
N TYR A 257 -15.41 1.96 -7.44
CA TYR A 257 -16.59 1.39 -6.80
C TYR A 257 -17.91 1.97 -7.35
N ALA A 258 -18.04 1.97 -8.68
CA ALA A 258 -19.16 2.60 -9.39
C ALA A 258 -19.34 4.09 -9.02
N ALA A 259 -18.24 4.83 -9.02
CA ALA A 259 -18.15 6.27 -8.71
C ALA A 259 -18.57 6.66 -7.28
N LYS A 260 -18.62 5.71 -6.34
CA LYS A 260 -18.83 6.02 -4.90
C LYS A 260 -17.60 6.66 -4.24
N VAL A 261 -16.42 6.46 -4.82
CA VAL A 261 -15.16 7.01 -4.31
C VAL A 261 -14.43 7.67 -5.47
N LEU A 262 -14.02 8.91 -5.26
CA LEU A 262 -13.13 9.64 -6.16
C LEU A 262 -11.79 9.85 -5.45
N GLN A 263 -10.72 9.29 -6.01
CA GLN A 263 -9.36 9.58 -5.58
C GLN A 263 -8.73 10.58 -6.53
N VAL A 264 -8.17 11.66 -5.98
CA VAL A 264 -7.46 12.69 -6.76
C VAL A 264 -6.05 12.86 -6.22
N TRP A 265 -5.07 12.63 -7.09
CA TRP A 265 -3.65 12.73 -6.77
C TRP A 265 -2.91 13.56 -7.81
N GLN A 266 -1.66 13.89 -7.53
CA GLN A 266 -0.76 14.46 -8.52
C GLN A 266 0.40 13.50 -8.79
N ALA A 267 0.63 13.18 -10.06
CA ALA A 267 1.86 12.57 -10.53
C ALA A 267 2.96 13.65 -10.61
N ALA A 268 3.84 13.66 -9.61
CA ALA A 268 4.86 14.68 -9.38
C ALA A 268 6.30 14.13 -9.42
N GLY A 269 6.54 13.10 -10.24
CA GLY A 269 7.85 12.50 -10.39
C GLY A 269 7.83 11.29 -11.30
N LEU A 270 9.02 10.84 -11.71
CA LEU A 270 9.21 9.75 -12.66
C LEU A 270 10.46 8.93 -12.28
N HIS A 271 10.28 7.63 -12.13
CA HIS A 271 11.35 6.64 -12.18
C HIS A 271 11.22 5.82 -13.45
N ARG A 272 12.30 5.74 -14.25
CA ARG A 272 12.42 4.74 -15.32
C ARG A 272 13.49 3.73 -14.95
N TRP A 273 13.11 2.46 -15.00
CA TRP A 273 14.00 1.35 -14.72
C TRP A 273 14.76 0.93 -15.97
N THR A 274 15.88 0.22 -15.78
CA THR A 274 16.66 -0.38 -16.88
C THR A 274 15.85 -1.38 -17.71
N THR A 275 14.76 -1.91 -17.16
CA THR A 275 13.77 -2.74 -17.87
C THR A 275 12.84 -1.97 -18.80
N GLY A 276 12.91 -0.63 -18.80
CA GLY A 276 11.99 0.24 -19.54
C GLY A 276 10.71 0.62 -18.78
N GLN A 277 10.39 -0.09 -17.68
CA GLN A 277 9.22 0.20 -16.85
C GLN A 277 9.28 1.63 -16.29
N ALA A 278 8.18 2.36 -16.40
CA ALA A 278 8.04 3.70 -15.89
C ALA A 278 7.06 3.74 -14.70
N TYR A 279 7.48 4.39 -13.61
CA TYR A 279 6.68 4.63 -12.42
C TYR A 279 6.55 6.13 -12.23
N ALA A 280 5.33 6.61 -11.99
CA ALA A 280 5.12 7.97 -11.55
C ALA A 280 5.05 8.02 -10.02
N SER A 281 5.60 9.09 -9.42
CA SER A 281 5.40 9.34 -8.00
C SER A 281 4.08 10.07 -7.80
N PHE A 282 3.17 9.49 -7.04
CA PHE A 282 1.89 10.05 -6.66
C PHE A 282 1.98 10.65 -5.27
N VAL A 283 1.41 11.85 -5.14
CA VAL A 283 1.26 12.59 -3.90
C VAL A 283 -0.18 13.06 -3.76
N ASN A 284 -0.66 13.15 -2.52
CA ASN A 284 -1.92 13.78 -2.18
C ASN A 284 -1.71 14.70 -0.96
N THR A 285 -2.73 15.48 -0.60
CA THR A 285 -2.66 16.40 0.54
C THR A 285 -2.88 15.72 1.88
N GLU A 286 -3.51 14.55 1.87
CA GLU A 286 -3.87 13.80 3.08
C GLU A 286 -2.73 12.93 3.61
N SER A 287 -1.70 12.68 2.79
CA SER A 287 -0.54 11.87 3.14
C SER A 287 0.75 12.56 2.73
N ALA A 288 1.67 12.69 3.67
CA ALA A 288 3.04 13.14 3.40
C ALA A 288 3.89 12.07 2.67
N ALA A 289 3.39 10.84 2.54
CA ALA A 289 4.09 9.75 1.88
C ALA A 289 4.00 9.88 0.35
N LYS A 290 5.04 9.43 -0.36
CA LYS A 290 5.03 9.33 -1.83
C LYS A 290 4.91 7.87 -2.23
N ARG A 291 4.06 7.60 -3.22
CA ARG A 291 3.87 6.26 -3.78
C ARG A 291 4.32 6.25 -5.23
N TYR A 292 5.12 5.28 -5.62
CA TYR A 292 5.53 5.05 -6.99
C TYR A 292 4.72 3.91 -7.56
N ILE A 293 3.87 4.25 -8.52
CA ILE A 293 2.95 3.33 -9.19
C ILE A 293 3.34 3.26 -10.66
N THR A 294 3.29 2.07 -11.26
CA THR A 294 3.52 1.98 -12.71
C THR A 294 2.51 2.81 -13.48
N LEU A 295 2.95 3.48 -14.54
CA LEU A 295 2.02 4.24 -15.39
C LEU A 295 0.98 3.32 -16.07
N GLU A 296 1.33 2.05 -16.30
CA GLU A 296 0.39 1.01 -16.75
C GLU A 296 -0.78 0.85 -15.77
N GLN A 297 -0.50 0.58 -14.49
CA GLN A 297 -1.55 0.33 -13.49
C GLN A 297 -2.38 1.58 -13.19
N ALA A 298 -1.75 2.76 -13.20
CA ALA A 298 -2.48 4.00 -13.00
C ALA A 298 -3.51 4.21 -14.14
N LEU A 299 -3.15 3.91 -15.38
CA LEU A 299 -4.04 4.00 -16.54
C LEU A 299 -5.21 3.02 -16.52
N LEU A 300 -5.05 1.86 -15.88
CA LEU A 300 -6.15 0.88 -15.75
C LEU A 300 -7.30 1.38 -14.87
N THR A 301 -7.02 2.32 -13.95
CA THR A 301 -7.95 2.70 -12.89
C THR A 301 -8.28 4.18 -12.86
N GLY A 302 -7.68 4.99 -13.72
CA GLY A 302 -7.95 6.43 -13.70
C GLY A 302 -7.48 7.16 -14.95
N GLN A 303 -7.67 8.47 -14.91
CA GLN A 303 -7.41 9.38 -16.01
C GLN A 303 -6.38 10.42 -15.60
N PHE A 304 -5.62 10.91 -16.58
CA PHE A 304 -4.61 11.94 -16.37
C PHE A 304 -5.04 13.26 -17.02
N TYR A 305 -4.72 14.36 -16.34
CA TYR A 305 -5.06 15.71 -16.75
C TYR A 305 -3.80 16.56 -16.75
N ARG A 306 -3.76 17.55 -17.66
CA ARG A 306 -2.68 18.54 -17.67
C ARG A 306 -2.89 19.53 -16.54
N VAL A 307 -1.76 20.00 -15.99
CA VAL A 307 -1.64 21.05 -14.99
C VAL A 307 -1.18 22.34 -15.65
#